data_AF-A0A1X7HKR9-F1
#
_entry.id   AF-A0A1X7HKR9-F1
#
_cell.length_a   1.000
_cell.length_b   1.000
_cell.length_c   1.000
_cell.angle_alpha   90.00
_cell.angle_beta   90.00
_cell.angle_gamma   90.00
#
_symmetry.space_group_name_H-M   'P 1'
#
loop_
_entity.id
_entity.type
_entity.pdbx_description
1 polymer ?
#
loop_
_entity_poly.entity_id
_entity_poly.type
_entity_poly.pdbx_seq_one_letter_code
_entity_poly.pdbx_strand_id
1 'polypeptide(L)' 'MKPSIGRIVHFNDEVGKTLAAVIVAVVDNVVNLSVWNEFGHQFNVLNVRQGNEPGQWNWPPRV' A
#
# COMPACT_ATOMS: atom_id res chain seq x y z
N MET A 1 -5.74 -0.51 12.78
CA MET A 1 -6.70 0.44 12.18
C MET A 1 -7.42 -0.28 11.05
N LYS A 2 -8.73 -0.08 10.85
CA LYS A 2 -9.47 -0.76 9.78
C LYS A 2 -9.10 -0.13 8.43
N PRO A 3 -8.76 -0.92 7.38
CA PRO A 3 -8.51 -0.38 6.05
C PRO A 3 -9.79 0.22 5.46
N SER A 4 -9.64 1.35 4.78
CA SER A 4 -10.73 2.05 4.09
C SER A 4 -10.17 2.84 2.90
N ILE A 5 -11.00 3.08 1.88
CA ILE A 5 -10.62 3.87 0.71
C ILE A 5 -10.15 5.27 1.14
N GLY A 6 -9.13 5.80 0.45
CA GLY A 6 -8.55 7.13 0.69
C GLY A 6 -7.51 7.18 1.81
N ARG A 7 -7.22 6.06 2.48
CA ARG A 7 -6.16 6.00 3.51
C ARG A 7 -4.78 5.91 2.86
N ILE A 8 -3.88 6.77 3.33
CA ILE A 8 -2.46 6.70 2.98
C ILE A 8 -1.80 5.57 3.78
N VAL A 9 -1.08 4.72 3.08
CA VAL A 9 -0.36 3.55 3.60
C VAL A 9 1.02 3.45 2.98
N HIS A 10 1.84 2.56 3.50
CA HIS A 10 3.11 2.19 2.93
C HIS A 10 2.98 0.86 2.18
N PHE A 11 3.49 0.79 0.96
CA PHE A 11 3.64 -0.44 0.19
C PHE A 11 5.12 -0.84 0.14
N ASN A 12 5.44 -2.07 0.49
CA ASN A 12 6.80 -2.60 0.39
C ASN A 12 6.94 -3.29 -0.96
N ASP A 13 7.77 -2.75 -1.86
CA ASP A 13 7.98 -3.34 -3.18
C ASP A 13 8.87 -4.60 -3.10
N GLU A 14 8.97 -5.32 -4.22
CA GLU A 14 9.78 -6.54 -4.34
C GLU A 14 11.30 -6.30 -4.19
N VAL A 15 11.73 -5.04 -4.25
CA VAL A 15 13.15 -4.63 -4.20
C VAL A 15 13.52 -4.11 -2.80
N GLY A 16 12.58 -4.13 -1.85
CA GLY A 16 12.79 -3.70 -0.47
C GLY A 16 12.62 -2.20 -0.23
N LYS A 17 12.05 -1.45 -1.18
CA LYS A 17 11.68 -0.04 -0.97
C LYS A 17 10.30 0.06 -0.35
N THR A 18 10.15 1.01 0.56
CA THR A 18 8.84 1.43 1.06
C THR A 18 8.35 2.64 0.26
N LEU A 19 7.21 2.48 -0.41
CA LEU A 19 6.59 3.46 -1.28
C LEU A 19 5.29 3.99 -0.67
N ALA A 20 4.95 5.25 -0.98
CA ALA A 20 3.68 5.82 -0.58
C ALA A 20 2.54 5.26 -1.44
N ALA A 21 1.43 4.89 -0.79
CA ALA A 21 0.27 4.35 -1.46
C ALA A 21 -1.04 4.85 -0.85
N VAL A 22 -2.11 4.80 -1.62
CA VAL A 22 -3.48 5.07 -1.18
C VAL A 22 -4.33 3.84 -1.42
N ILE A 23 -5.11 3.43 -0.41
CA ILE A 23 -6.12 2.38 -0.57
C ILE A 23 -7.21 2.90 -1.51
N VAL A 24 -7.39 2.25 -2.66
CA VAL A 24 -8.41 2.60 -3.66
C VAL A 24 -9.58 1.62 -3.69
N ALA A 25 -9.39 0.39 -3.18
CA ALA A 25 -10.47 -0.56 -2.94
C ALA A 25 -10.15 -1.45 -1.74
N VAL A 26 -11.20 -1.92 -1.05
CA VAL A 26 -11.11 -2.96 -0.02
C VAL A 26 -11.96 -4.13 -0.49
N VAL A 27 -11.34 -5.29 -0.66
CA VAL A 27 -11.99 -6.52 -1.14
C VAL A 27 -11.71 -7.61 -0.11
N ASP A 28 -12.72 -7.93 0.70
CA ASP A 28 -12.60 -8.83 1.85
C ASP A 28 -11.43 -8.45 2.79
N ASN A 29 -10.36 -9.25 2.77
CA ASN A 29 -9.18 -9.11 3.61
C ASN A 29 -7.95 -8.54 2.86
N VAL A 30 -8.13 -8.10 1.62
CA VAL A 30 -7.09 -7.48 0.80
C VAL A 30 -7.52 -6.08 0.33
N VAL A 31 -6.55 -5.31 -0.14
CA VAL A 31 -6.79 -3.98 -0.69
C VAL A 31 -6.16 -3.83 -2.06
N ASN A 32 -6.73 -2.95 -2.88
CA ASN A 32 -6.05 -2.43 -4.06
C ASN A 32 -5.43 -1.09 -3.70
N LEU A 33 -4.22 -0.86 -4.19
CA LEU A 33 -3.43 0.31 -3.92
C LEU A 33 -3.16 1.08 -5.21
N SER A 34 -3.26 2.40 -5.12
CA SER A 34 -2.54 3.30 -6.01
C SER A 34 -1.21 3.61 -5.33
N VAL A 35 -0.08 3.27 -5.96
CA VAL A 35 1.27 3.42 -5.42
C VAL A 35 2.03 4.46 -6.23
N TRP A 36 2.83 5.30 -5.58
CA TRP A 36 3.69 6.29 -6.22
C TRP A 36 5.16 5.95 -6.01
N ASN A 37 5.94 5.92 -7.08
CA ASN A 37 7.39 5.78 -7.01
C ASN A 37 8.10 7.13 -6.76
N GLU A 38 9.43 7.09 -6.63
CA GLU A 38 10.28 8.26 -6.38
C GLU A 38 10.24 9.32 -7.49
N PHE A 39 9.74 8.99 -8.68
CA PHE A 39 9.61 9.89 -9.82
C PHE A 39 8.19 10.47 -9.95
N GLY A 40 7.30 10.19 -8.99
CA GLY A 40 5.90 10.64 -9.02
C GLY A 40 5.02 9.84 -9.99
N HIS A 41 5.50 8.74 -10.56
CA HIS A 41 4.69 7.87 -11.41
C HIS A 41 3.80 6.99 -10.54
N GLN A 42 2.50 7.03 -10.85
CA GLN A 42 1.48 6.20 -10.22
C GLN A 42 1.33 4.86 -10.94
N PHE A 43 1.23 3.77 -10.17
CA PHE A 43 0.83 2.46 -10.69
C PHE A 43 -0.07 1.73 -9.69
N ASN A 44 -0.89 0.80 -10.20
CA ASN A 44 -1.82 0.04 -9.36
C ASN A 44 -1.20 -1.29 -8.92
N VAL A 45 -1.45 -1.65 -7.67
CA VAL A 45 -1.15 -2.99 -7.13
C VAL A 45 -2.45 -3.57 -6.57
N LEU A 46 -2.81 -4.79 -7.01
CA LEU A 46 -4.11 -5.38 -6.73
C LEU A 46 -4.00 -6.50 -5.69
N ASN A 47 -5.06 -6.69 -4.89
CA ASN A 47 -5.22 -7.79 -3.95
C ASN A 47 -4.07 -7.92 -2.92
N VAL A 48 -3.59 -6.79 -2.42
CA VAL A 48 -2.45 -6.69 -1.51
C VAL A 48 -2.85 -7.01 -0.07
N ARG A 49 -2.10 -7.90 0.58
CA ARG A 49 -2.29 -8.24 2.01
C ARG A 49 -1.57 -7.25 2.90
N GLN A 50 -2.11 -7.04 4.09
CA GLN A 50 -1.44 -6.24 5.11
C GLN A 50 -0.25 -7.02 5.71
N GLY A 51 0.90 -6.38 5.85
CA GLY A 51 2.12 -6.90 6.49
C GLY A 51 3.37 -6.12 6.10
N ASN A 52 4.54 -6.61 6.48
CA ASN A 52 5.83 -5.92 6.29
C ASN A 52 6.74 -6.58 5.25
N GLU A 53 6.31 -7.69 4.66
CA GLU A 53 7.11 -8.41 3.66
C GLU A 53 7.01 -7.73 2.27
N PRO A 54 7.91 -8.07 1.34
CA PRO A 54 7.78 -7.66 -0.05
C PRO A 54 6.40 -8.01 -0.63
N GLY A 55 5.83 -7.07 -1.39
CA GLY A 55 4.49 -7.19 -1.97
C GLY A 55 3.35 -6.98 -0.97
N GLN A 56 3.62 -6.50 0.25
CA GLN A 56 2.61 -6.22 1.27
C GLN A 56 2.51 -4.73 1.62
N TRP A 57 1.47 -4.36 2.36
CA TRP A 57 1.28 -2.99 2.83
C TRP A 57 1.17 -2.90 4.35
N ASN A 58 1.63 -1.80 4.94
CA ASN A 58 1.46 -1.52 6.36
C ASN A 58 1.02 -0.08 6.63
N TRP A 59 0.58 0.16 7.86
CA TRP A 59 0.27 1.50 8.32
C TRP A 59 1.57 2.28 8.52
N PRO A 60 1.64 3.57 8.12
CA PRO A 60 2.80 4.40 8.39
C PRO A 60 3.07 4.46 9.91
N PRO A 61 4.34 4.58 10.35
CA PRO A 61 4.67 4.75 11.75
C PRO A 61 3.92 5.94 12.32
N ARG A 62 3.36 5.77 13.52
CA ARG A 62 2.77 6.89 14.25
C ARG A 62 3.80 7.37 15.26
N VAL A 63 4.00 8.68 15.29
CA VAL A 63 4.65 9.39 16.39
C VAL A 63 3.65 9.65 17.51
#